data_AF-A0A161M2P1-F1
#
_entry.id   AF-A0A161M2P1-F1
#
_cell.length_a   1.000
_cell.length_b   1.000
_cell.length_c   1.000
_cell.angle_alpha   90.00
_cell.angle_beta   90.00
_cell.angle_gamma   90.00
#
_symmetry.space_group_name_H-M   'P 1'
#
loop_
_entity.id
_entity.type
_entity.pdbx_description
1 polymer ?
#
loop_
_entity_poly.entity_id
_entity_poly.type
_entity_poly.pdbx_seq_one_letter_code
_entity_poly.pdbx_strand_id
1 'polypeptide(L)'
;INKDNELWERNRMLTSGVVQSVEIDEDYDEENEARVHLLVHNIVPPFLDGRIVFTKQPEPVIPVKDPTSDMALVSRKGSPLVRLFCKYNSS
;
A
#
# COMPACT_ATOMS: atom_id res chain seq x y z
N ILE A 1 23.52 4.88 -8.94
CA ILE A 1 22.35 4.00 -9.19
C ILE A 1 22.41 2.74 -8.34
N ASN A 2 23.49 1.94 -8.36
CA ASN A 2 23.50 0.65 -7.66
C ASN A 2 23.48 0.73 -6.11
N LYS A 3 24.27 1.64 -5.51
CA LYS A 3 24.35 1.78 -4.04
C LYS A 3 23.05 2.25 -3.38
N ASP A 4 22.32 3.14 -4.04
CA ASP A 4 21.01 3.60 -3.55
C ASP A 4 19.97 2.48 -3.65
N ASN A 5 20.14 1.62 -4.67
CA ASN A 5 19.33 0.42 -4.87
C ASN A 5 19.49 -0.56 -3.71
N GLU A 6 20.73 -0.91 -3.39
CA GLU A 6 21.09 -1.79 -2.28
C GLU A 6 20.62 -1.25 -0.92
N LEU A 7 20.73 0.07 -0.70
CA LEU A 7 20.27 0.70 0.54
C LEU A 7 18.76 0.61 0.71
N TRP A 8 17.97 0.82 -0.36
CA TRP A 8 16.51 0.68 -0.24
C TRP A 8 16.11 -0.78 -0.05
N GLU A 9 16.79 -1.73 -0.72
CA GLU A 9 16.50 -3.16 -0.59
C GLU A 9 16.77 -3.63 0.84
N ARG A 10 17.92 -3.28 1.40
CA ARG A 10 18.29 -3.61 2.78
C ARG A 10 17.33 -2.99 3.80
N ASN A 11 16.94 -1.73 3.61
CA ASN A 11 15.97 -1.06 4.49
C ASN A 11 14.59 -1.74 4.42
N ARG A 12 14.18 -2.19 3.23
CA ARG A 12 12.93 -2.94 3.03
C ARG A 12 12.98 -4.30 3.74
N MET A 13 14.09 -5.02 3.64
CA MET A 13 14.30 -6.32 4.32
C MET A 13 14.33 -6.21 5.85
N LEU A 14 14.94 -5.16 6.40
CA LEU A 14 14.97 -4.90 7.85
C LEU A 14 13.58 -4.56 8.39
N THR A 15 12.83 -3.74 7.67
CA THR A 15 11.48 -3.32 8.09
C THR A 15 10.46 -4.45 7.98
N SER A 16 10.65 -5.36 7.02
CA SER A 16 9.79 -6.54 6.85
C SER A 16 10.06 -7.65 7.88
N GLY A 17 11.04 -7.49 8.77
CA GLY A 17 11.37 -8.48 9.80
C GLY A 17 11.99 -9.77 9.24
N VAL A 18 12.38 -9.77 7.96
CA VAL A 18 12.96 -10.94 7.27
C VAL A 18 14.40 -11.20 7.70
N VAL A 19 15.06 -10.20 8.29
CA VAL A 19 16.46 -10.29 8.74
C VAL A 19 16.50 -10.37 10.27
N GLN A 20 16.63 -11.58 10.82
CA GLN A 20 17.38 -11.77 12.06
C GLN A 20 18.86 -11.68 11.70
N SER A 21 19.65 -10.91 12.44
CA SER A 21 21.11 -10.98 12.36
C SER A 21 21.54 -12.37 12.82
N VAL A 22 21.69 -13.30 11.88
CA VAL A 22 22.30 -14.60 12.16
C VAL A 22 23.80 -14.33 12.25
N GLU A 23 24.32 -14.26 13.48
CA GLU A 23 25.73 -14.55 13.72
C GLU A 23 25.90 -16.04 13.39
N ILE A 24 26.42 -16.32 12.19
CA ILE A 24 26.61 -17.67 11.68
C ILE A 24 27.83 -18.26 12.40
N ASP A 25 27.60 -19.25 13.26
CA ASP A 25 28.63 -20.13 13.80
C ASP A 25 29.15 -21.04 12.67
N GLU A 26 30.48 -21.12 12.50
CA GLU A 26 31.15 -21.74 11.34
C GLU A 26 31.26 -23.29 11.43
N ASP A 27 30.31 -23.98 12.06
CA ASP A 27 30.28 -25.45 12.13
C ASP A 27 29.10 -26.00 11.31
N TYR A 28 29.31 -26.13 9.99
CA TYR A 28 28.34 -26.71 9.07
C TYR A 28 28.50 -28.24 8.96
N ASP A 29 27.65 -29.00 9.65
CA ASP A 29 27.39 -30.42 9.34
C ASP A 29 26.51 -30.52 8.08
N GLU A 30 27.02 -31.20 7.05
CA GLU A 30 26.54 -31.23 5.65
C GLU A 30 25.28 -32.10 5.41
N GLU A 31 24.36 -32.23 6.38
CA GLU A 31 23.17 -33.09 6.22
C GLU A 31 21.86 -32.53 6.80
N ASN A 32 21.74 -31.21 7.00
CA ASN A 32 20.46 -30.60 7.36
C ASN A 32 19.96 -29.71 6.20
N GLU A 33 19.29 -30.35 5.25
CA GLU A 33 18.47 -29.71 4.22
C GLU A 33 17.77 -28.46 4.77
N ALA A 34 18.03 -27.33 4.11
CA ALA A 34 17.55 -26.00 4.47
C ALA A 34 16.02 -25.93 4.48
N ARG A 35 15.40 -26.35 5.59
CA ARG A 35 13.98 -26.12 5.85
C ARG A 35 13.80 -24.64 6.21
N VAL A 36 13.47 -23.82 5.22
CA VAL A 36 13.09 -22.42 5.43
C VAL A 36 11.77 -22.37 6.21
N HIS A 37 11.82 -21.96 7.47
CA HIS A 37 10.62 -21.75 8.30
C HIS A 37 10.16 -20.29 8.11
N LEU A 38 9.12 -20.07 7.31
CA LEU A 38 8.54 -18.74 7.11
C LEU A 38 7.70 -18.34 8.32
N LEU A 39 8.22 -17.41 9.14
CA LEU A 39 7.47 -16.78 10.22
C LEU A 39 6.69 -15.57 9.68
N VAL A 40 5.44 -15.79 9.27
CA VAL A 40 4.56 -14.70 8.83
C VAL A 40 3.93 -14.01 10.04
N HIS A 41 4.34 -12.78 10.33
CA HIS A 41 3.66 -11.94 11.30
C HIS A 41 2.51 -11.20 10.61
N ASN A 42 1.26 -11.52 10.95
CA ASN A 42 0.11 -10.73 10.52
C ASN A 42 0.00 -9.46 11.37
N ILE A 43 0.84 -8.47 11.06
CA ILE A 43 0.76 -7.16 11.70
C ILE A 43 -0.38 -6.40 11.04
N VAL A 44 -1.55 -6.40 11.69
CA VAL A 44 -2.62 -5.48 11.32
C VAL A 44 -2.17 -4.08 11.75
N PRO A 45 -1.98 -3.13 10.80
CA PRO A 45 -1.62 -1.76 11.16
C PRO A 45 -2.63 -1.22 12.18
N PRO A 46 -2.22 -0.39 13.17
CA PRO A 46 -3.12 0.07 14.22
C PRO A 46 -4.40 0.74 13.68
N PHE A 47 -4.32 1.33 12.48
CA PHE A 47 -5.46 1.95 11.82
C PHE A 47 -6.47 0.98 11.20
N LEU A 48 -6.13 -0.31 11.13
CA LEU A 48 -6.98 -1.42 10.70
C LEU A 48 -7.33 -2.35 11.88
N ASP A 49 -6.76 -2.14 13.07
CA ASP A 49 -6.99 -2.95 14.28
C ASP A 49 -8.40 -2.71 14.89
N GLY A 50 -9.19 -1.78 14.35
CA GLY A 50 -10.57 -1.51 14.80
C GLY A 50 -10.70 -0.93 16.21
N ARG A 51 -9.61 -0.89 16.99
CA ARG A 51 -9.55 -0.36 18.36
C ARG A 51 -9.58 1.17 18.41
N ILE A 52 -9.29 1.84 17.31
CA ILE A 52 -9.22 3.30 17.22
C ILE A 52 -10.15 3.83 16.12
N VAL A 53 -11.06 4.71 16.52
CA VAL A 53 -11.94 5.46 15.62
C VAL A 53 -11.24 6.78 15.30
N PHE A 54 -10.65 6.90 14.10
CA PHE A 54 -9.94 8.11 13.67
C PHE A 54 -10.87 9.28 13.36
N THR A 55 -12.14 9.01 13.11
CA THR A 55 -13.10 10.04 12.72
C THR A 55 -14.06 10.28 13.87
N LYS A 56 -14.09 11.51 14.36
CA LYS A 56 -15.16 11.96 15.26
C LYS A 56 -16.39 12.42 14.48
N GLN A 57 -16.49 12.05 13.20
CA GLN A 57 -17.41 12.69 12.25
C GLN A 57 -18.79 12.02 12.39
N PRO A 58 -19.75 12.67 13.08
CA PRO A 58 -21.02 12.03 13.42
C PRO A 58 -21.95 11.91 12.21
N GLU A 59 -21.81 12.83 11.25
CA GLU A 59 -22.59 12.87 10.02
C GLU A 59 -21.68 12.79 8.79
N PRO A 60 -22.16 12.18 7.70
CA PRO A 60 -21.43 12.14 6.43
C PRO A 60 -21.09 13.55 5.94
N VAL A 61 -19.83 13.76 5.54
CA VAL A 61 -19.43 15.02 4.91
C VAL A 61 -20.00 15.05 3.50
N ILE A 62 -20.83 16.07 3.24
CA ILE A 62 -21.33 16.30 1.89
C ILE A 62 -20.14 16.77 1.04
N PRO A 63 -19.75 16.01 0.00
CA PRO A 63 -18.56 16.33 -0.80
C PRO A 63 -18.73 17.59 -1.67
N VAL A 64 -19.98 18.03 -1.88
CA VAL A 64 -20.33 19.20 -2.69
C VAL A 64 -21.20 20.14 -1.87
N LYS A 65 -20.71 21.36 -1.62
CA LYS A 65 -21.40 22.36 -0.81
C LYS A 65 -22.66 22.93 -1.47
N ASP A 66 -22.62 23.14 -2.79
CA ASP A 66 -23.75 23.61 -3.59
C ASP A 66 -23.88 22.77 -4.88
N PRO A 67 -24.85 21.84 -4.94
CA PRO A 67 -25.09 21.00 -6.11
C PRO A 67 -25.60 21.75 -7.35
N THR A 68 -26.11 22.98 -7.17
CA THR A 68 -26.67 23.82 -8.25
C THR A 68 -25.64 24.73 -8.88
N SER A 69 -24.48 24.92 -8.24
CA SER A 69 -23.35 25.66 -8.79
C SER A 69 -22.93 25.12 -10.16
N ASP A 70 -22.59 26.04 -11.07
CA ASP A 70 -22.12 25.72 -12.42
C ASP A 70 -20.95 24.73 -12.41
N MET A 71 -20.03 24.88 -11.47
CA MET A 71 -18.89 23.96 -11.32
C MET A 71 -19.38 22.53 -11.01
N ALA A 72 -20.32 22.38 -10.08
CA ALA A 72 -20.87 21.07 -9.73
C ALA A 72 -21.66 20.44 -10.89
N LEU A 73 -22.37 21.26 -11.67
CA LEU A 73 -23.11 20.81 -12.85
C LEU A 73 -22.17 20.37 -13.98
N VAL A 74 -21.13 21.15 -14.27
CA VAL A 74 -20.15 20.84 -15.34
C VAL A 74 -19.32 19.61 -14.97
N SER A 75 -18.83 19.49 -13.74
CA SER A 75 -18.09 18.31 -13.27
C SER A 75 -18.92 17.04 -13.39
N ARG A 76 -20.21 17.08 -13.04
CA ARG A 76 -21.13 15.93 -13.15
C ARG A 76 -21.40 15.55 -14.60
N LYS A 77 -21.55 16.54 -15.49
CA LYS A 77 -21.71 16.29 -16.94
C LYS A 77 -20.47 15.65 -17.54
N GLY A 78 -19.27 15.97 -17.03
CA GLY A 78 -17.99 15.45 -17.50
C GLY A 78 -17.61 15.89 -18.93
N SER A 79 -16.36 15.66 -19.33
CA SER A 79 -15.84 16.10 -20.63
C SER A 79 -16.35 15.24 -21.80
N PRO A 80 -17.00 15.84 -22.82
CA PRO A 80 -17.41 15.14 -24.04
C PRO A 80 -16.23 14.55 -24.82
N LEU A 81 -15.12 15.28 -24.90
CA LEU A 81 -13.90 14.86 -25.60
C LEU A 81 -13.32 13.60 -24.96
N VAL A 82 -13.18 13.60 -23.62
CA VAL A 82 -12.66 12.45 -22.88
C VAL A 82 -13.55 11.23 -23.08
N ARG A 83 -14.88 11.40 -23.06
CA ARG A 83 -15.81 10.30 -23.37
C ARG A 83 -15.62 9.73 -24.77
N LEU A 84 -15.46 10.59 -25.77
CA LEU A 84 -15.22 10.15 -27.15
C LEU A 84 -13.92 9.35 -27.24
N PHE A 85 -12.85 9.86 -26.64
CA PHE A 85 -11.56 9.19 -26.59
C PHE A 85 -11.65 7.82 -25.91
N CYS A 86 -12.27 7.73 -24.72
CA CYS A 86 -12.43 6.45 -24.01
C CYS A 86 -13.25 5.45 -24.83
N LYS A 87 -14.32 5.89 -25.51
CA LYS A 87 -15.13 5.01 -26.37
C LYS A 87 -14.34 4.48 -27.56
N TYR A 88 -13.53 5.33 -28.20
CA TYR A 88 -12.69 4.93 -29.33
C TYR A 88 -11.64 3.88 -28.93
N ASN A 89 -10.98 4.04 -27.78
CA ASN A 89 -9.94 3.11 -27.30
C ASN A 89 -10.50 1.82 -26.68
N SER A 90 -11.82 1.74 -26.45
CA SER A 90 -12.49 0.54 -25.93
C SER A 90 -13.13 -0.30 -27.03
N SER A 91 -13.02 0.11 -28.29
CA SER A 91 -13.55 -0.57 -29.48
C SER A 91 -12.43 -1.05 -30.38
#